data_AF-A0A9D2H5X7-F1
#
_entry.id   AF-A0A9D2H5X7-F1
#
_cell.length_a   1.000
_cell.length_b   1.000
_cell.length_c   1.000
_cell.angle_alpha   90.00
_cell.angle_beta   90.00
_cell.angle_gamma   90.00
#
_symmetry.space_group_name_H-M   'P 1'
#
loop_
_entity.id
_entity.type
_entity.pdbx_description
1 polymer ?
#
loop_
_entity_poly.entity_id
_entity_poly.type
_entity_poly.pdbx_seq_one_letter_code
_entity_poly.pdbx_strand_id
1 'polypeptide(L)'
;MKWSGRARRQAQDPPVPRLARHGRHGRLNRSQLTRPPVPAVGSRYDRFNVMVTATADALKHAWPELRDVRFEIGSLPVTEVHTALPRWTVDRDRRLIVIHRVVIERLDRAHGQLMHRTDDYHKRILAEGAVYRAAADYLGRDPWDLGVDPFH
;
A
#
# COMPACT_ATOMS: atom_id res chain seq x y z
N MET A 1 9.64 -8.60 -78.54
CA MET A 1 9.63 -7.49 -77.57
C MET A 1 10.78 -7.68 -76.59
N LYS A 2 11.60 -6.65 -76.31
CA LYS A 2 11.60 -5.81 -75.08
C LYS A 2 11.60 -6.63 -73.77
N TRP A 3 12.49 -6.38 -72.79
CA TRP A 3 13.49 -5.29 -72.67
C TRP A 3 14.73 -5.67 -71.81
N SER A 4 15.63 -4.69 -71.66
CA SER A 4 16.85 -4.64 -70.86
C SER A 4 16.61 -4.55 -69.32
N GLY A 5 17.67 -4.77 -68.51
CA GLY A 5 17.61 -4.51 -67.06
C GLY A 5 18.83 -5.00 -66.27
N ARG A 6 19.80 -4.11 -65.98
CA ARG A 6 21.05 -4.41 -65.23
C ARG A 6 20.82 -4.31 -63.72
N ALA A 7 21.29 -5.27 -62.92
CA ALA A 7 21.29 -5.17 -61.45
C ALA A 7 22.71 -5.29 -60.85
N ARG A 8 23.12 -4.25 -60.13
CA ARG A 8 24.41 -4.14 -59.42
C ARG A 8 24.23 -4.70 -58.00
N ARG A 9 25.03 -5.69 -57.59
CA ARG A 9 25.02 -6.19 -56.20
C ARG A 9 25.80 -5.21 -55.30
N GLN A 10 25.21 -4.83 -54.17
CA GLN A 10 25.93 -4.25 -53.03
C GLN A 10 25.83 -5.24 -51.86
N ALA A 11 26.93 -5.45 -51.16
CA ALA A 11 26.96 -6.20 -49.91
C ALA A 11 26.57 -5.27 -48.74
N GLN A 12 25.88 -5.79 -47.74
CA GLN A 12 25.68 -5.15 -46.45
C GLN A 12 25.78 -6.20 -45.33
N ASP A 13 26.47 -5.83 -44.25
CA ASP A 13 26.67 -6.65 -43.05
C ASP A 13 25.36 -6.87 -42.25
N PRO A 14 25.29 -7.93 -41.42
CA PRO A 14 24.05 -8.30 -40.74
C PRO A 14 23.74 -7.40 -39.53
N PRO A 15 22.54 -6.80 -39.44
CA PRO A 15 22.12 -6.09 -38.24
C PRO A 15 21.74 -7.04 -37.09
N VAL A 16 22.26 -6.76 -35.90
CA VAL A 16 22.02 -7.52 -34.66
C VAL A 16 20.52 -7.58 -34.31
N PRO A 17 19.94 -8.74 -33.93
CA PRO A 17 18.54 -8.84 -33.55
C PRO A 17 18.28 -8.13 -32.21
N ARG A 18 17.47 -7.06 -32.23
CA ARG A 18 16.93 -6.48 -30.99
C ARG A 18 15.74 -7.33 -30.51
N LEU A 19 15.66 -7.52 -29.20
CA LEU A 19 14.67 -8.38 -28.53
C LEU A 19 13.22 -8.10 -28.98
N ALA A 20 12.63 -9.07 -29.69
CA ALA A 20 11.22 -9.05 -30.03
C ALA A 20 10.36 -9.44 -28.82
N ARG A 21 9.83 -8.46 -28.07
CA ARG A 21 8.65 -8.68 -27.22
C ARG A 21 7.39 -8.39 -28.01
N HIS A 22 6.88 -9.45 -28.63
CA HIS A 22 5.73 -9.44 -29.52
C HIS A 22 4.44 -8.96 -28.84
N GLY A 23 3.79 -7.95 -29.44
CA GLY A 23 2.35 -7.75 -29.33
C GLY A 23 1.68 -8.22 -30.63
N ARG A 24 0.63 -9.06 -30.55
CA ARG A 24 -0.08 -9.59 -31.74
C ARG A 24 -1.06 -8.60 -32.39
N HIS A 25 -1.04 -7.33 -31.97
CA HIS A 25 -1.72 -6.23 -32.62
C HIS A 25 -0.72 -5.13 -32.93
N GLY A 26 -0.65 -4.70 -34.19
CA GLY A 26 0.38 -3.80 -34.75
C GLY A 26 0.28 -2.34 -34.29
N ARG A 27 0.26 -2.09 -32.98
CA ARG A 27 0.36 -0.76 -32.37
C ARG A 27 1.74 -0.57 -31.74
N LEU A 28 2.77 -0.65 -32.58
CA LEU A 28 4.14 -0.33 -32.21
C LEU A 28 4.33 1.20 -32.20
N ASN A 29 5.26 1.68 -31.37
CA ASN A 29 5.78 3.06 -31.38
C ASN A 29 4.77 4.18 -31.08
N ARG A 30 4.09 4.10 -29.94
CA ARG A 30 3.86 5.31 -29.11
C ARG A 30 4.54 5.12 -27.76
N SER A 31 5.66 5.79 -27.58
CA SER A 31 6.20 6.10 -26.25
C SER A 31 5.13 6.84 -25.45
N GLN A 32 4.91 6.46 -24.18
CA GLN A 32 4.11 7.27 -23.27
C GLN A 32 4.90 8.53 -22.88
N LEU A 33 4.88 9.54 -23.77
CA LEU A 33 5.32 10.91 -23.49
C LEU A 33 4.20 11.69 -22.78
N THR A 34 3.52 11.06 -21.83
CA THR A 34 2.27 11.56 -21.24
C THR A 34 2.29 11.43 -19.72
N ARG A 35 2.96 12.40 -19.08
CA ARG A 35 2.93 12.70 -17.63
C ARG A 35 3.55 11.59 -16.75
N PRO A 36 4.16 11.91 -15.59
CA PRO A 36 4.36 10.91 -14.54
C PRO A 36 3.00 10.24 -14.25
N PRO A 37 2.92 8.90 -14.19
CA PRO A 37 1.65 8.22 -14.01
C PRO A 37 1.01 8.70 -12.71
N VAL A 38 -0.13 9.39 -12.84
CA VAL A 38 -0.89 9.87 -11.68
C VAL A 38 -1.28 8.64 -10.86
N PRO A 39 -1.06 8.62 -9.53
CA PRO A 39 -1.52 7.53 -8.68
C PRO A 39 -2.99 7.22 -8.96
N ALA A 40 -3.34 5.95 -9.11
CA ALA A 40 -4.72 5.55 -9.35
C ALA A 40 -5.60 6.06 -8.21
N VAL A 41 -6.54 6.95 -8.51
CA VAL A 41 -7.44 7.56 -7.52
C VAL A 41 -8.20 6.45 -6.78
N GLY A 42 -8.18 6.47 -5.45
CA GLY A 42 -8.75 5.40 -4.63
C GLY A 42 -7.86 4.15 -4.59
N SER A 43 -6.54 4.33 -4.60
CA SER A 43 -5.59 3.25 -4.41
C SER A 43 -5.79 2.59 -3.04
N ARG A 44 -5.25 1.37 -2.87
CA ARG A 44 -5.32 0.68 -1.57
C ARG A 44 -4.69 1.50 -0.42
N TYR A 45 -3.67 2.30 -0.72
CA TYR A 45 -3.05 3.21 0.23
C TYR A 45 -4.02 4.30 0.70
N ASP A 46 -4.73 4.92 -0.26
CA ASP A 46 -5.66 6.01 0.04
C ASP A 46 -6.82 5.52 0.90
N ARG A 47 -7.37 4.33 0.59
CA ARG A 47 -8.42 3.69 1.40
C ARG A 47 -7.94 3.37 2.82
N PHE A 48 -6.74 2.80 2.97
CA PHE A 48 -6.15 2.53 4.28
C PHE A 48 -5.93 3.82 5.08
N ASN A 49 -5.44 4.88 4.43
CA ASN A 49 -5.17 6.17 5.06
C ASN A 49 -6.45 6.87 5.54
N VAL A 50 -7.47 6.96 4.67
CA VAL A 50 -8.79 7.52 5.01
C VAL A 50 -9.39 6.79 6.21
N MET A 51 -9.30 5.47 6.22
CA MET A 51 -9.86 4.62 7.27
C MET A 51 -9.14 4.77 8.61
N VAL A 52 -7.80 4.67 8.63
CA VAL A 52 -7.00 4.85 9.85
C VAL A 52 -7.20 6.25 10.43
N THR A 53 -7.22 7.29 9.59
CA THR A 53 -7.49 8.67 10.00
C THR A 53 -8.89 8.79 10.62
N ALA A 54 -9.94 8.30 9.94
CA ALA A 54 -11.31 8.38 10.44
C ALA A 54 -11.52 7.62 11.77
N THR A 55 -10.91 6.45 11.95
CA THR A 55 -10.97 5.71 13.23
C THR A 55 -10.20 6.43 14.33
N ALA A 56 -9.04 7.01 14.02
CA ALA A 56 -8.27 7.78 14.99
C ALA A 56 -9.01 9.05 15.43
N ASP A 57 -9.65 9.77 14.51
CA ASP A 57 -10.44 10.97 14.81
C ASP A 57 -11.68 10.64 15.66
N ALA A 58 -12.37 9.52 15.37
CA ALA A 58 -13.46 9.03 16.20
C ALA A 58 -13.00 8.70 17.64
N LEU A 59 -11.87 7.99 17.78
CA LEU A 59 -11.28 7.69 19.08
C LEU A 59 -10.88 8.96 19.85
N LYS A 60 -10.32 9.97 19.19
CA LYS A 60 -9.99 11.28 19.79
C LYS A 60 -11.20 12.08 20.27
N HIS A 61 -12.35 11.87 19.63
CA HIS A 61 -13.60 12.48 20.04
C HIS A 61 -14.12 11.83 21.34
N ALA A 62 -14.14 10.48 21.37
CA ALA A 62 -14.61 9.69 22.50
C ALA A 62 -13.64 9.66 23.70
N TRP A 63 -12.32 9.74 23.48
CA TRP A 63 -11.29 9.61 24.52
C TRP A 63 -10.42 10.88 24.58
N PRO A 64 -10.69 11.81 25.53
CA PRO A 64 -9.94 13.05 25.67
C PRO A 64 -8.42 12.88 25.81
N GLU A 65 -7.97 11.78 26.43
CA GLU A 65 -6.55 11.44 26.60
C GLU A 65 -5.81 11.24 25.26
N LEU A 66 -6.52 10.94 24.17
CA LEU A 66 -5.96 10.74 22.83
C LEU A 66 -5.87 12.02 21.98
N ARG A 67 -6.47 13.14 22.41
CA ARG A 67 -6.59 14.36 21.57
C ARG A 67 -5.23 14.86 21.08
N ASP A 68 -4.27 14.96 22.00
CA ASP A 68 -2.89 15.40 21.74
C ASP A 68 -2.01 14.30 21.10
N VAL A 69 -2.51 13.08 20.94
CA VAL A 69 -1.75 11.94 20.41
C VAL A 69 -1.74 11.99 18.88
N ARG A 70 -0.56 11.97 18.28
CA ARG A 70 -0.39 11.87 16.83
C ARG A 70 -0.58 10.42 16.39
N PHE A 71 -1.42 10.22 15.38
CA PHE A 71 -1.53 8.95 14.66
C PHE A 71 -0.87 9.11 13.30
N GLU A 72 0.11 8.27 12.99
CA GLU A 72 0.87 8.31 11.74
C GLU A 72 0.85 6.95 11.05
N ILE A 73 1.07 6.94 9.73
CA ILE A 73 1.07 5.71 8.94
C ILE A 73 2.49 5.43 8.44
N GLY A 74 3.14 4.48 9.11
CA GLY A 74 4.44 3.95 8.73
C GLY A 74 4.33 2.91 7.62
N SER A 75 5.41 2.73 6.85
CA SER A 75 5.48 1.62 5.88
C SER A 75 5.81 0.31 6.58
N LEU A 76 7.02 0.19 7.12
CA LEU A 76 7.51 -0.93 7.92
C LEU A 76 8.12 -0.40 9.22
N PRO A 77 8.05 -1.17 10.33
CA PRO A 77 8.75 -0.84 11.56
C PRO A 77 10.26 -1.00 11.37
N VAL A 78 11.04 -0.15 12.05
CA VAL A 78 12.48 -0.37 12.22
C VAL A 78 12.65 -1.36 13.36
N THR A 79 13.00 -2.59 13.05
CA THR A 79 13.24 -3.66 14.03
C THR A 79 14.31 -4.62 13.53
N GLU A 80 14.83 -5.47 14.41
CA GLU A 80 15.85 -6.45 14.08
C GLU A 80 15.31 -7.55 13.15
N VAL A 81 16.19 -8.12 12.33
CA VAL A 81 15.84 -9.01 11.19
C VAL A 81 15.13 -10.30 11.62
N HIS A 82 15.17 -10.65 12.92
CA HIS A 82 14.57 -11.87 13.48
C HIS A 82 13.34 -11.62 14.36
N THR A 83 12.92 -10.36 14.54
CA THR A 83 11.76 -10.01 15.36
C THR A 83 10.48 -10.01 14.53
N ALA A 84 9.37 -10.47 15.13
CA ALA A 84 8.05 -10.36 14.49
C ALA A 84 7.71 -8.89 14.24
N LEU A 85 7.44 -8.52 12.98
CA LEU A 85 7.16 -7.13 12.59
C LEU A 85 5.89 -6.63 13.32
N PRO A 86 5.98 -5.64 14.22
CA PRO A 86 4.81 -5.14 14.92
C PRO A 86 3.86 -4.40 13.97
N ARG A 87 2.55 -4.52 14.22
CA ARG A 87 1.49 -3.83 13.44
C ARG A 87 1.40 -2.34 13.76
N TRP A 88 1.81 -1.95 14.97
CA TRP A 88 1.91 -0.56 15.41
C TRP A 88 3.11 -0.39 16.35
N THR A 89 3.57 0.84 16.54
CA THR A 89 4.54 1.19 17.59
C THR A 89 4.04 2.40 18.36
N VAL A 90 4.33 2.42 19.67
CA VAL A 90 3.87 3.46 20.60
C VAL A 90 5.08 4.18 21.20
N ASP A 91 5.11 5.50 21.07
CA ASP A 91 6.07 6.40 21.71
C ASP A 91 5.29 7.36 22.59
N ARG A 92 5.28 7.10 23.91
CA ARG A 92 4.50 7.88 24.89
C ARG A 92 5.14 9.24 25.17
N ASP A 93 6.46 9.34 25.10
CA ASP A 93 7.20 10.59 25.32
C ASP A 93 6.89 11.61 24.22
N ARG A 94 6.79 11.16 22.95
CA ARG A 94 6.42 11.98 21.80
C ARG A 94 4.92 12.05 21.54
N ARG A 95 4.10 11.38 22.36
CA ARG A 95 2.64 11.22 22.16
C ARG A 95 2.32 10.75 20.73
N LEU A 96 3.00 9.70 20.26
CA LEU A 96 2.96 9.24 18.88
C LEU A 96 2.62 7.75 18.80
N ILE A 97 1.63 7.43 17.97
CA ILE A 97 1.26 6.08 17.56
C ILE A 97 1.51 5.96 16.06
N VAL A 98 2.32 4.98 15.65
CA VAL A 98 2.59 4.70 14.24
C VAL A 98 1.96 3.37 13.85
N ILE A 99 1.09 3.38 12.84
CA ILE A 99 0.44 2.19 12.27
C ILE A 99 1.24 1.70 11.06
N HIS A 100 1.74 0.46 11.11
CA HIS A 100 2.63 -0.11 10.09
C HIS A 100 1.84 -0.78 8.98
N ARG A 101 1.47 0.01 7.98
CA ARG A 101 0.60 -0.38 6.88
C ARG A 101 1.06 -1.64 6.13
N VAL A 102 2.35 -1.79 5.82
CA VAL A 102 2.81 -2.95 5.02
C VAL A 102 2.62 -4.25 5.80
N VAL A 103 2.77 -4.20 7.13
CA VAL A 103 2.51 -5.36 7.99
C VAL A 103 1.04 -5.77 7.88
N ILE A 104 0.11 -4.82 8.05
CA ILE A 104 -1.34 -5.06 8.06
C ILE A 104 -1.89 -5.40 6.65
N GLU A 105 -1.49 -4.67 5.60
CA GLU A 105 -2.02 -4.87 4.23
C GLU A 105 -1.45 -6.10 3.50
N ARG A 106 -0.22 -6.54 3.85
CA ARG A 106 0.55 -7.48 3.00
C ARG A 106 1.13 -8.68 3.72
N LEU A 107 1.46 -8.57 5.01
CA LEU A 107 2.21 -9.60 5.73
C LEU A 107 1.34 -10.36 6.73
N ASP A 108 0.30 -9.72 7.28
CA ASP A 108 -0.76 -10.41 7.98
C ASP A 108 -1.41 -11.49 7.10
N ARG A 109 -1.94 -12.52 7.75
CA ARG A 109 -2.66 -13.62 7.10
C ARG A 109 -4.04 -13.76 7.73
N ALA A 110 -5.09 -13.61 6.93
CA ALA A 110 -6.44 -14.01 7.33
C ALA A 110 -6.60 -15.48 6.96
N HIS A 111 -6.94 -16.34 7.93
CA HIS A 111 -7.23 -17.76 7.70
C HIS A 111 -6.19 -18.51 6.83
N GLY A 112 -4.89 -18.19 7.03
CA GLY A 112 -3.77 -18.79 6.29
C GLY A 112 -3.55 -18.28 4.86
N GLN A 113 -4.44 -17.45 4.30
CA GLN A 113 -4.27 -16.81 2.98
C GLN A 113 -3.51 -15.49 3.11
N LEU A 114 -2.76 -15.12 2.06
CA LEU A 114 -2.18 -13.78 1.91
C LEU A 114 -3.28 -12.74 1.61
N MET A 115 -3.17 -11.55 2.19
CA MET A 115 -4.20 -10.49 2.14
C MET A 115 -4.57 -9.97 0.74
N HIS A 116 -3.82 -10.35 -0.30
CA HIS A 116 -4.14 -10.03 -1.69
C HIS A 116 -5.41 -10.73 -2.22
N ARG A 117 -6.04 -11.62 -1.44
CA ARG A 117 -7.33 -12.25 -1.77
C ARG A 117 -8.50 -11.87 -0.85
N THR A 118 -8.27 -11.12 0.23
CA THR A 118 -9.34 -10.74 1.16
C THR A 118 -10.14 -9.55 0.63
N ASP A 119 -11.44 -9.53 0.90
CA ASP A 119 -12.35 -8.45 0.50
C ASP A 119 -12.09 -7.15 1.28
N ASP A 120 -12.58 -6.01 0.78
CA ASP A 120 -12.38 -4.68 1.38
C ASP A 120 -12.98 -4.58 2.80
N TYR A 121 -14.06 -5.31 3.12
CA TYR A 121 -14.59 -5.41 4.49
C TYR A 121 -13.58 -6.04 5.48
N HIS A 122 -12.86 -7.09 5.05
CA HIS A 122 -11.84 -7.72 5.90
C HIS A 122 -10.63 -6.80 6.12
N LYS A 123 -10.20 -6.07 5.07
CA LYS A 123 -9.16 -5.04 5.20
C LYS A 123 -9.59 -3.96 6.19
N ARG A 124 -10.89 -3.62 6.21
CA ARG A 124 -11.46 -2.67 7.15
C ARG A 124 -11.33 -3.12 8.61
N ILE A 125 -11.85 -4.30 8.95
CA ILE A 125 -11.73 -4.86 10.31
C ILE A 125 -10.26 -4.87 10.80
N LEU A 126 -9.31 -5.22 9.93
CA LEU A 126 -7.90 -5.32 10.29
C LEU A 126 -7.26 -3.95 10.56
N ALA A 127 -7.53 -2.94 9.74
CA ALA A 127 -6.99 -1.61 9.93
C ALA A 127 -7.64 -0.91 11.14
N GLU A 128 -8.98 -0.91 11.23
CA GLU A 128 -9.70 -0.34 12.39
C GLU A 128 -9.27 -1.03 13.69
N GLY A 129 -9.28 -2.37 13.70
CA GLY A 129 -8.85 -3.17 14.84
C GLY A 129 -7.35 -3.05 15.16
N ALA A 130 -6.50 -2.54 14.26
CA ALA A 130 -5.13 -2.18 14.59
C ALA A 130 -5.07 -0.81 15.28
N VAL A 131 -5.88 0.17 14.85
CA VAL A 131 -5.99 1.49 15.49
C VAL A 131 -6.53 1.37 16.92
N TYR A 132 -7.62 0.63 17.13
CA TYR A 132 -8.16 0.36 18.47
C TYR A 132 -7.13 -0.28 19.40
N ARG A 133 -6.42 -1.33 18.93
CA ARG A 133 -5.37 -1.98 19.73
C ARG A 133 -4.17 -1.07 20.03
N ALA A 134 -3.77 -0.21 19.09
CA ALA A 134 -2.70 0.73 19.30
C ALA A 134 -3.06 1.85 20.29
N ALA A 135 -4.31 2.33 20.25
CA ALA A 135 -4.84 3.28 21.22
C ALA A 135 -4.96 2.67 22.62
N ALA A 136 -5.42 1.41 22.71
CA ALA A 136 -5.54 0.68 23.98
C ALA A 136 -4.18 0.41 24.63
N ASP A 137 -3.18 0.00 23.83
CA ASP A 137 -1.78 -0.08 24.24
C ASP A 137 -1.30 1.28 24.79
N TYR A 138 -1.43 2.37 24.03
CA TYR A 138 -1.04 3.71 24.49
C TYR A 138 -1.65 4.07 25.86
N LEU A 139 -2.96 3.83 26.04
CA LEU A 139 -3.73 4.13 27.26
C LEU A 139 -3.55 3.11 28.39
N GLY A 140 -2.96 1.94 28.15
CA GLY A 140 -2.86 0.84 29.11
C GLY A 140 -4.22 0.20 29.47
N ARG A 141 -5.14 0.12 28.50
CA ARG A 141 -6.51 -0.43 28.65
C ARG A 141 -6.72 -1.66 27.77
N ASP A 142 -7.83 -2.38 27.95
CA ASP A 142 -8.20 -3.43 27.00
C ASP A 142 -8.79 -2.80 25.70
N PRO A 143 -8.48 -3.34 24.50
CA PRO A 143 -9.04 -2.82 23.23
C PRO A 143 -10.56 -2.85 23.13
N TRP A 144 -11.23 -3.77 23.84
CA TRP A 144 -12.69 -3.88 23.84
C TRP A 144 -13.35 -2.80 24.71
N ASP A 145 -12.65 -2.31 25.74
CA ASP A 145 -13.10 -1.17 26.57
C ASP A 145 -13.28 0.12 25.73
N LEU A 146 -12.50 0.27 24.65
CA LEU A 146 -12.56 1.44 23.76
C LEU A 146 -13.76 1.45 22.80
N GLY A 147 -14.41 0.30 22.62
CA GLY A 147 -15.58 0.14 21.75
C GLY A 147 -16.92 0.34 22.48
N VAL A 148 -16.90 0.36 23.81
CA VAL A 148 -18.01 0.85 24.64
C VAL A 148 -17.85 2.36 24.76
N ASP A 149 -18.94 3.12 24.62
CA ASP A 149 -18.89 4.57 24.88
C ASP A 149 -18.56 4.78 26.37
N PRO A 150 -17.44 5.42 26.74
CA PRO A 150 -17.10 5.64 28.15
C PRO A 150 -18.04 6.63 28.85
N PHE A 151 -18.93 7.30 28.13
CA PHE A 151 -19.78 8.37 28.63
C PHE A 151 -21.29 8.17 28.42
N HIS A 152 -21.77 7.00 27.96
CA HIS A 152 -23.19 6.80 27.65
C HIS A 152 -23.82 5.46 28.06
#